data_AF-A0A7U9T183-F1
#
_entry.id   AF-A0A7U9T183-F1
#
_cell.length_a   1.000
_cell.length_b   1.000
_cell.length_c   1.000
_cell.angle_alpha   90.00
_cell.angle_beta   90.00
_cell.angle_gamma   90.00
#
_symmetry.space_group_name_H-M   'P 1'
#
loop_
_entity.id
_entity.type
_entity.pdbx_description
1 polymer ?
#
loop_
_entity_poly.entity_id
_entity_poly.type
_entity_poly.pdbx_seq_one_letter_code
_entity_poly.pdbx_strand_id
1 'polypeptide(L)'
;MQEGSWFQKALTNFTREAGVGGAVRHLTDLGYTMEEIRRELAFPASYESVRSMVWKYLVDTQTVLCEDPRERQTVRQAEFVREYDRFGKPSFRRVMKPASSEDIGRLVSDWRERTLSEGERFDTFLRDKTAENGVENSYVSCDFGTAAAKDPDRFVEMLQALEKRQREYVEGLPWERDRVYHRLTSGMTEIVLGLYRAGMYRGICCFLKTGEWMEV
;
A
#
# COMPACT_ATOMS: atom_id res chain seq x y z
N MET A 1 3.90 -25.34 28.92
CA MET A 1 4.85 -24.22 29.12
C MET A 1 4.81 -23.19 27.98
N GLN A 2 3.66 -22.90 27.33
CA GLN A 2 3.60 -21.93 26.22
C GLN A 2 2.99 -20.55 26.59
N GLU A 3 2.17 -20.45 27.65
CA GLU A 3 1.44 -19.23 28.00
C GLU A 3 2.33 -18.05 28.41
N GLY A 4 3.42 -18.31 29.16
CA GLY A 4 4.36 -17.26 29.57
C GLY A 4 5.06 -16.56 28.39
N SER A 5 5.36 -17.31 27.32
CA SER A 5 6.02 -16.75 26.14
C SER A 5 5.07 -15.88 25.30
N TRP A 6 3.80 -16.27 25.20
CA TRP A 6 2.79 -15.50 24.48
C TRP A 6 2.52 -14.16 25.18
N PHE A 7 2.38 -14.19 26.51
CA PHE A 7 2.12 -12.98 27.29
C PHE A 7 3.30 -12.01 27.23
N GLN A 8 4.53 -12.50 27.40
CA GLN A 8 5.74 -11.67 27.27
C GLN A 8 5.87 -11.05 25.88
N LYS A 9 5.54 -11.81 24.82
CA LYS A 9 5.52 -11.29 23.44
C LYS A 9 4.45 -10.22 23.26
N ALA A 10 3.23 -10.46 23.76
CA ALA A 10 2.13 -9.50 23.69
C ALA A 10 2.46 -8.21 24.44
N LEU A 11 3.04 -8.32 25.66
CA LEU A 11 3.47 -7.18 26.45
C LEU A 11 4.59 -6.40 25.76
N THR A 12 5.59 -7.08 25.20
CA THR A 12 6.67 -6.44 24.44
C THR A 12 6.15 -5.68 23.23
N ASN A 13 5.22 -6.29 22.47
CA ASN A 13 4.59 -5.64 21.33
C ASN A 13 3.80 -4.41 21.77
N PHE A 14 3.03 -4.52 22.86
CA PHE A 14 2.26 -3.41 23.40
C PHE A 14 3.15 -2.24 23.86
N THR A 15 4.22 -2.51 24.62
CA THR A 15 5.16 -1.47 25.07
C THR A 15 5.84 -0.76 23.91
N ARG A 16 6.20 -1.50 22.85
CA ARG A 16 6.81 -0.91 21.65
C ARG A 16 5.81 -0.04 20.89
N GLU A 17 4.58 -0.51 20.73
CA GLU A 17 3.50 0.24 20.09
C GLU A 17 3.21 1.55 20.85
N ALA A 18 3.12 1.48 22.18
CA ALA A 18 2.92 2.65 23.03
C ALA A 18 4.11 3.62 23.04
N GLY A 19 5.34 3.11 22.89
CA GLY A 19 6.57 3.91 22.99
C GLY A 19 6.97 4.61 21.68
N VAL A 20 6.97 3.89 20.56
CA VAL A 20 7.48 4.40 19.26
C VAL A 20 6.49 4.26 18.11
N GLY A 21 5.39 3.53 18.28
CA GLY A 21 4.44 3.22 17.19
C GLY A 21 3.87 4.48 16.52
N GLY A 22 3.46 5.48 17.32
CA GLY A 22 2.96 6.75 16.78
C GLY A 22 4.00 7.51 15.93
N ALA A 23 5.25 7.58 16.40
CA ALA A 23 6.32 8.25 15.66
C ALA A 23 6.68 7.51 14.37
N VAL A 24 6.75 6.17 14.40
CA VAL A 24 7.02 5.36 13.21
C VAL A 24 5.96 5.60 12.12
N ARG A 25 4.67 5.61 12.47
CA ARG A 25 3.59 5.90 11.50
C ARG A 25 3.72 7.29 10.91
N HIS A 26 3.88 8.30 11.77
CA HIS A 26 4.01 9.68 11.32
C HIS A 26 5.18 9.88 10.35
N LEU A 27 6.36 9.33 10.68
CA LEU A 27 7.53 9.39 9.81
C LEU A 27 7.34 8.58 8.51
N THR A 28 6.58 7.48 8.56
CA THR A 28 6.21 6.71 7.36
C THR A 28 5.32 7.52 6.44
N ASP A 29 4.34 8.26 6.98
CA ASP A 29 3.46 9.14 6.18
C ASP A 29 4.24 10.29 5.53
N LEU A 30 5.31 10.75 6.20
CA LEU A 30 6.26 11.71 5.64
C LEU A 30 7.19 11.08 4.57
N GLY A 31 7.12 9.77 4.38
CA GLY A 31 7.88 9.04 3.36
C GLY A 31 9.32 8.71 3.75
N TYR A 32 9.64 8.65 5.05
CA TYR A 32 10.98 8.31 5.55
C TYR A 32 11.34 6.83 5.30
N THR A 33 12.63 6.53 5.09
CA THR A 33 13.15 5.15 4.99
C THR A 33 13.30 4.50 6.37
N MET A 34 13.48 3.18 6.45
CA MET A 34 13.68 2.49 7.73
C MET A 34 14.89 3.02 8.51
N GLU A 35 15.99 3.33 7.82
CA GLU A 35 17.19 3.90 8.45
C GLU A 35 16.97 5.34 8.91
N GLU A 36 16.26 6.15 8.13
CA GLU A 36 15.89 7.50 8.54
C GLU A 36 14.97 7.46 9.77
N ILE A 37 13.92 6.64 9.76
CA ILE A 37 13.01 6.47 10.90
C ILE A 37 13.79 6.05 12.14
N ARG A 38 14.64 5.02 12.02
CA ARG A 38 15.45 4.52 13.15
C ARG A 38 16.33 5.61 13.76
N ARG A 39 16.87 6.52 12.94
CA ARG A 39 17.73 7.63 13.38
C ARG A 39 16.95 8.75 14.07
N GLU A 40 15.75 9.06 13.60
CA GLU A 40 14.91 10.15 14.14
C GLU A 40 14.11 9.75 15.39
N LEU A 41 14.00 8.46 15.70
CA LEU A 41 13.31 8.01 16.91
C LEU A 41 14.05 8.45 18.18
N ALA A 42 13.32 9.10 19.10
CA ALA A 42 13.83 9.50 20.41
C ALA A 42 14.25 8.31 21.29
N PHE A 43 13.62 7.15 21.08
CA PHE A 43 13.95 5.90 21.77
C PHE A 43 14.53 4.89 20.79
N PRO A 44 15.64 4.22 21.14
CA PRO A 44 16.28 3.27 20.24
C PRO A 44 15.37 2.08 19.96
N ALA A 45 15.06 1.87 18.69
CA ALA A 45 14.40 0.68 18.17
C ALA A 45 15.36 -0.09 17.27
N SER A 46 15.25 -1.42 17.27
CA SER A 46 15.99 -2.23 16.30
C SER A 46 15.46 -2.00 14.89
N TYR A 47 16.32 -2.15 13.89
CA TYR A 47 15.93 -2.06 12.49
C TYR A 47 14.75 -2.98 12.17
N GLU A 48 14.79 -4.23 12.65
CA GLU A 48 13.73 -5.21 12.45
C GLU A 48 12.39 -4.78 13.05
N SER A 49 12.42 -4.12 14.21
CA SER A 49 11.19 -3.62 14.85
C SER A 49 10.58 -2.48 14.04
N VAL A 50 11.39 -1.53 13.56
CA VAL A 50 10.93 -0.45 12.69
C VAL A 50 10.38 -1.04 11.39
N ARG A 51 11.14 -1.91 10.74
CA ARG A 51 10.73 -2.61 9.51
C ARG A 51 9.37 -3.29 9.65
N SER A 52 9.19 -4.09 10.70
CA SER A 52 7.95 -4.81 10.96
C SER A 52 6.76 -3.86 11.22
N MET A 53 6.98 -2.78 11.97
CA MET A 53 5.94 -1.78 12.26
C MET A 53 5.52 -1.02 11.00
N VAL A 54 6.49 -0.59 10.20
CA VAL A 54 6.22 0.13 8.94
C VAL A 54 5.48 -0.77 7.97
N TRP A 55 5.96 -1.99 7.73
CA TRP A 55 5.28 -2.93 6.83
C TRP A 55 3.84 -3.20 7.27
N LYS A 56 3.65 -3.52 8.56
CA LYS A 56 2.32 -3.73 9.13
C LYS A 56 1.43 -2.50 8.92
N TYR A 57 1.95 -1.30 9.16
CA TYR A 57 1.21 -0.07 8.96
C TYR A 57 0.85 0.18 7.49
N LEU A 58 1.75 -0.06 6.54
CA LEU A 58 1.48 0.10 5.12
C LEU A 58 0.41 -0.87 4.63
N VAL A 59 0.41 -2.11 5.12
CA VAL A 59 -0.63 -3.11 4.81
C VAL A 59 -1.96 -2.75 5.49
N ASP A 60 -1.94 -2.41 6.79
CA ASP A 60 -3.14 -2.07 7.56
C ASP A 60 -3.84 -0.81 6.99
N THR A 61 -3.08 0.19 6.52
CA THR A 61 -3.60 1.41 5.87
C THR A 61 -3.94 1.23 4.39
N GLN A 62 -3.75 0.03 3.85
CA GLN A 62 -3.91 -0.29 2.43
C GLN A 62 -3.02 0.55 1.51
N THR A 63 -1.91 1.05 2.01
CA THR A 63 -0.86 1.66 1.19
C THR A 63 -0.15 0.61 0.35
N VAL A 64 -0.01 -0.61 0.89
CA VAL A 64 0.41 -1.82 0.17
C VAL A 64 -0.74 -2.82 0.18
N LEU A 65 -1.01 -3.42 -0.98
CA LEU A 65 -1.98 -4.50 -1.16
C LEU A 65 -1.27 -5.74 -1.67
N CYS A 66 -1.51 -6.89 -1.04
CA CYS A 66 -0.95 -8.18 -1.47
C CYS A 66 -1.84 -8.89 -2.51
N GLU A 67 -2.95 -8.26 -2.90
CA GLU A 67 -3.91 -8.76 -3.87
C GLU A 67 -4.10 -7.71 -4.97
N ASP A 68 -4.50 -8.17 -6.15
CA ASP A 68 -4.79 -7.26 -7.27
C ASP A 68 -5.97 -6.33 -6.93
N PRO A 69 -5.79 -5.00 -7.00
CA PRO A 69 -6.86 -4.04 -6.77
C PRO A 69 -8.08 -4.28 -7.67
N ARG A 70 -7.88 -4.90 -8.84
CA ARG A 70 -8.93 -5.18 -9.84
C ARG A 70 -9.79 -6.39 -9.48
N GLU A 71 -9.24 -7.33 -8.71
CA GLU A 71 -9.92 -8.56 -8.31
C GLU A 71 -10.67 -8.41 -6.98
N ARG A 72 -10.52 -7.27 -6.30
CA ARG A 72 -11.24 -6.98 -5.06
C ARG A 72 -12.74 -6.89 -5.30
N GLN A 73 -13.44 -7.96 -4.97
CA GLN A 73 -14.90 -8.00 -5.04
C GLN A 73 -15.54 -6.87 -4.23
N THR A 74 -16.61 -6.30 -4.79
CA THR A 74 -17.52 -5.35 -4.15
C THR A 74 -18.12 -5.96 -2.88
N VAL A 75 -17.45 -5.81 -1.74
CA VAL A 75 -18.13 -6.01 -0.45
C VAL A 75 -19.04 -4.80 -0.24
N ARG A 76 -20.28 -4.89 -0.74
CA ARG A 76 -21.33 -3.92 -0.42
C ARG A 76 -21.53 -3.96 1.10
N GLN A 77 -21.00 -2.99 1.85
CA GLN A 77 -21.28 -2.90 3.28
C GLN A 77 -22.78 -2.64 3.48
N ALA A 78 -23.48 -3.68 3.94
CA ALA A 78 -24.85 -3.59 4.39
C ALA A 78 -24.83 -3.27 5.89
N GLU A 79 -25.20 -2.06 6.27
CA GLU A 79 -25.43 -1.73 7.68
C GLU A 79 -26.90 -2.00 8.02
N PHE A 80 -27.13 -2.69 9.13
CA PHE A 80 -28.47 -3.02 9.61
C PHE A 80 -28.85 -2.01 10.69
N VAL A 81 -29.80 -1.13 10.37
CA VAL A 81 -30.36 -0.19 11.35
C VAL A 81 -31.49 -0.89 12.09
N ARG A 82 -31.40 -0.91 13.43
CA ARG A 82 -32.45 -1.44 14.30
C ARG A 82 -33.55 -0.38 14.46
N GLU A 83 -34.72 -0.64 13.90
CA GLU A 83 -35.93 0.18 14.02
C GLU A 83 -36.96 -0.54 14.89
N TYR A 84 -37.69 0.20 15.73
CA TYR A 84 -38.77 -0.34 16.56
C TYR A 84 -40.12 -0.01 15.94
N ASP A 85 -41.01 -0.99 15.83
CA ASP A 85 -42.37 -0.76 15.39
C ASP A 85 -43.21 -0.02 16.46
N ARG A 86 -44.48 0.29 16.13
CA ARG A 86 -45.41 0.98 17.04
C ARG A 86 -45.76 0.15 18.30
N PHE A 87 -45.33 -1.10 18.37
CA PHE A 87 -45.54 -2.04 19.47
C PHE A 87 -44.22 -2.41 20.17
N GLY A 88 -43.11 -1.73 19.86
CA GLY A 88 -41.81 -1.95 20.49
C GLY A 88 -41.06 -3.20 20.02
N LYS A 89 -41.49 -3.87 18.95
CA LYS A 89 -40.74 -5.01 18.38
C LYS A 89 -39.58 -4.51 17.51
N PRO A 90 -38.36 -5.06 17.69
CA PRO A 90 -37.23 -4.70 16.86
C PRO A 90 -37.38 -5.30 15.46
N SER A 91 -37.14 -4.48 14.45
CA SER A 91 -37.02 -4.83 13.03
C SER A 91 -35.69 -4.27 12.51
N PHE A 92 -35.06 -4.96 11.56
CA PHE A 92 -33.79 -4.50 10.98
C PHE A 92 -34.01 -4.06 9.56
N ARG A 93 -33.73 -2.79 9.26
CA ARG A 93 -33.72 -2.27 7.90
C ARG A 93 -32.28 -2.23 7.40
N ARG A 94 -32.05 -2.84 6.24
CA ARG A 94 -30.77 -2.71 5.54
C ARG A 94 -30.68 -1.33 4.91
N VAL A 95 -29.69 -0.54 5.31
CA VAL A 95 -29.45 0.79 4.76
C VAL A 95 -28.13 0.78 4.00
N MET A 96 -28.15 1.32 2.78
CA MET A 96 -26.96 1.54 1.98
C MET A 96 -26.34 2.86 2.46
N LYS A 97 -25.11 2.82 3.00
CA LYS A 97 -24.34 4.05 3.24
C LYS A 97 -23.80 4.58 1.91
N PRO A 98 -23.68 5.91 1.73
CA PRO A 98 -22.92 6.47 0.61
C PRO A 98 -21.47 6.01 0.72
N ALA A 99 -20.87 5.67 -0.42
CA ALA A 99 -19.52 5.14 -0.52
C ALA A 99 -18.50 6.06 0.16
N SER A 100 -17.78 5.53 1.14
CA SER A 100 -16.59 6.20 1.68
C SER A 100 -15.45 6.11 0.65
N SER A 101 -14.39 6.89 0.80
CA SER A 101 -13.17 6.75 -0.02
C SER A 101 -12.59 5.34 0.02
N GLU A 102 -12.80 4.61 1.13
CA GLU A 102 -12.40 3.20 1.30
C GLU A 102 -13.27 2.22 0.47
N ASP A 103 -14.45 2.66 0.04
CA ASP A 103 -15.39 1.87 -0.78
C ASP A 103 -15.23 2.11 -2.28
N ILE A 104 -14.52 3.16 -2.71
CA ILE A 104 -14.38 3.52 -4.14
C ILE A 104 -13.66 2.40 -4.91
N GLY A 105 -12.60 1.82 -4.33
CA GLY A 105 -11.91 0.66 -4.90
C GLY A 105 -12.75 -0.61 -4.98
N ARG A 106 -13.86 -0.70 -4.24
CA ARG A 106 -14.77 -1.84 -4.24
C ARG A 106 -15.89 -1.69 -5.27
N LEU A 107 -16.06 -0.53 -5.90
CA LEU A 107 -17.23 -0.21 -6.74
C LEU A 107 -16.98 -0.29 -8.25
N VAL A 108 -15.74 -0.44 -8.69
CA VAL A 108 -15.44 -0.62 -10.12
C VAL A 108 -15.73 -2.06 -10.51
N SER A 109 -16.89 -2.30 -11.13
CA SER A 109 -17.19 -3.59 -11.75
C SER A 109 -16.57 -3.73 -13.14
N ASP A 110 -16.31 -2.62 -13.82
CA ASP A 110 -16.01 -2.60 -15.26
C ASP A 110 -14.65 -1.93 -15.50
N TRP A 111 -13.59 -2.72 -15.33
CA TRP A 111 -12.22 -2.27 -15.59
C TRP A 111 -11.96 -2.06 -17.07
N ARG A 112 -11.32 -0.94 -17.41
CA ARG A 112 -10.92 -0.59 -18.77
C ARG A 112 -9.42 -0.57 -18.88
N GLU A 113 -8.90 -1.33 -19.82
CA GLU A 113 -7.50 -1.24 -20.19
C GLU A 113 -7.25 0.06 -20.94
N ARG A 114 -6.18 0.75 -20.57
CA ARG A 114 -5.69 1.97 -21.19
C ARG A 114 -4.26 1.75 -21.62
N THR A 115 -3.91 2.26 -22.81
CA THR A 115 -2.53 2.30 -23.30
C THR A 115 -2.10 3.75 -23.48
N LEU A 116 -0.79 4.00 -23.48
CA LEU A 116 -0.24 5.31 -23.80
C LEU A 116 -0.48 5.63 -25.28
N SER A 117 -0.99 6.82 -25.55
CA SER A 117 -1.13 7.31 -26.93
C SER A 117 0.24 7.64 -27.52
N GLU A 118 0.34 7.72 -28.85
CA GLU A 118 1.58 8.11 -29.53
C GLU A 118 2.05 9.49 -29.03
N GLY A 119 3.29 9.56 -28.50
CA GLY A 119 3.87 10.78 -27.93
C GLY A 119 3.42 11.11 -26.49
N GLU A 120 2.49 10.36 -25.90
CA GLU A 120 2.10 10.52 -24.49
C GLU A 120 3.24 10.03 -23.58
N ARG A 121 3.66 10.89 -22.65
CA ARG A 121 4.73 10.57 -21.72
C ARG A 121 4.17 9.85 -20.50
N PHE A 122 4.79 8.73 -20.12
CA PHE A 122 4.40 7.96 -18.93
C PHE A 122 4.40 8.78 -17.64
N ASP A 123 5.37 9.69 -17.47
CA ASP A 123 5.42 10.59 -16.30
C ASP A 123 4.21 11.54 -16.22
N THR A 124 3.78 12.06 -17.36
CA THR A 124 2.62 12.96 -17.47
C THR A 124 1.34 12.18 -17.24
N PHE A 125 1.22 11.00 -17.86
CA PHE A 125 0.12 10.08 -17.65
C PHE A 125 -0.08 9.72 -16.17
N LEU A 126 0.98 9.29 -15.46
CA LEU A 126 0.87 8.89 -14.06
C LEU A 126 0.45 10.06 -13.18
N ARG A 127 1.05 11.24 -13.40
CA ARG A 127 0.71 12.44 -12.64
C ARG A 127 -0.75 12.81 -12.83
N ASP A 128 -1.21 12.87 -14.08
CA ASP A 128 -2.56 13.33 -14.40
C ASP A 128 -3.61 12.32 -13.89
N LYS A 129 -3.36 11.01 -14.05
CA LYS A 129 -4.25 9.98 -13.50
C LYS A 129 -4.25 9.93 -11.97
N THR A 130 -3.10 10.12 -11.34
CA THR A 130 -3.00 10.19 -9.87
C THR A 130 -3.72 11.43 -9.34
N ALA A 131 -3.66 12.57 -10.04
CA ALA A 131 -4.40 13.77 -9.68
C ALA A 131 -5.92 13.59 -9.80
N GLU A 132 -6.38 12.87 -10.82
CA GLU A 132 -7.81 12.58 -11.05
C GLU A 132 -8.39 11.61 -9.99
N ASN A 133 -7.63 10.56 -9.67
CA ASN A 133 -8.07 9.48 -8.79
C ASN A 133 -7.78 9.76 -7.31
N GLY A 134 -6.74 10.53 -7.01
CA GLY A 134 -6.15 10.62 -5.68
C GLY A 134 -5.12 9.52 -5.43
N VAL A 135 -4.14 9.78 -4.57
CA VAL A 135 -3.06 8.84 -4.22
C VAL A 135 -3.63 7.58 -3.55
N GLU A 136 -4.69 7.73 -2.75
CA GLU A 136 -5.39 6.66 -2.05
C GLU A 136 -6.08 5.65 -2.99
N ASN A 137 -6.37 6.08 -4.22
CA ASN A 137 -7.06 5.29 -5.26
C ASN A 137 -6.15 4.94 -6.45
N SER A 138 -4.86 5.24 -6.38
CA SER A 138 -3.92 5.04 -7.48
C SER A 138 -2.82 4.08 -7.04
N TYR A 139 -2.72 2.93 -7.69
CA TYR A 139 -1.81 1.84 -7.31
C TYR A 139 -0.90 1.46 -8.47
N VAL A 140 0.25 0.93 -8.11
CA VAL A 140 1.25 0.42 -9.04
C VAL A 140 1.78 -0.92 -8.54
N SER A 141 1.96 -1.87 -9.44
CA SER A 141 2.48 -3.18 -9.05
C SER A 141 3.98 -3.11 -8.75
N CYS A 142 4.40 -3.82 -7.72
CA CYS A 142 5.78 -3.92 -7.29
C CYS A 142 6.16 -5.41 -7.20
N ASP A 143 7.07 -5.83 -8.08
CA ASP A 143 7.56 -7.20 -8.15
C ASP A 143 8.88 -7.40 -7.38
N PHE A 144 9.26 -6.47 -6.50
CA PHE A 144 10.58 -6.46 -5.84
C PHE A 144 10.87 -7.75 -5.09
N GLY A 145 9.91 -8.30 -4.34
CA GLY A 145 10.11 -9.54 -3.61
C GLY A 145 10.16 -10.78 -4.51
N THR A 146 9.43 -10.79 -5.64
CA THR A 146 9.56 -11.82 -6.66
C THR A 146 10.91 -11.74 -7.38
N ALA A 147 11.35 -10.53 -7.75
CA ALA A 147 12.66 -10.31 -8.38
C ALA A 147 13.79 -10.75 -7.44
N ALA A 148 13.79 -10.29 -6.18
CA ALA A 148 14.79 -10.68 -5.20
C ALA A 148 14.86 -12.20 -4.96
N ALA A 149 13.74 -12.92 -5.11
CA ALA A 149 13.69 -14.37 -4.90
C ALA A 149 14.04 -15.20 -6.16
N LYS A 150 13.63 -14.76 -7.35
CA LYS A 150 13.71 -15.54 -8.60
C LYS A 150 14.80 -15.07 -9.56
N ASP A 151 15.14 -13.78 -9.53
CA ASP A 151 16.12 -13.14 -10.41
C ASP A 151 16.90 -12.06 -9.64
N PRO A 152 17.84 -12.49 -8.76
CA PRO A 152 18.59 -11.56 -7.92
C PRO A 152 19.43 -10.55 -8.71
N ASP A 153 19.93 -10.95 -9.88
CA ASP A 153 20.74 -10.08 -10.75
C ASP A 153 19.88 -8.91 -11.26
N ARG A 154 18.68 -9.20 -11.77
CA ARG A 154 17.72 -8.16 -12.14
C ARG A 154 17.35 -7.27 -10.96
N PHE A 155 17.17 -7.84 -9.77
CA PHE A 155 16.86 -7.03 -8.57
C PHE A 155 18.00 -6.07 -8.24
N VAL A 156 19.26 -6.51 -8.33
CA VAL A 156 20.44 -5.65 -8.16
C VAL A 156 20.49 -4.55 -9.24
N GLU A 157 20.24 -4.87 -10.50
CA GLU A 157 20.18 -3.88 -11.58
C GLU A 157 19.08 -2.83 -11.34
N MET A 158 17.88 -3.26 -10.93
CA MET A 158 16.79 -2.36 -10.56
C MET A 158 17.21 -1.41 -9.45
N LEU A 159 17.88 -1.90 -8.40
CA LEU A 159 18.40 -1.05 -7.34
C LEU A 159 19.45 -0.07 -7.86
N GLN A 160 20.37 -0.49 -8.73
CA GLN A 160 21.40 0.40 -9.29
C GLN A 160 20.83 1.56 -10.11
N ALA A 161 19.66 1.38 -10.73
CA ALA A 161 18.93 2.44 -11.42
C ALA A 161 18.27 3.46 -10.48
N LEU A 162 18.17 3.15 -9.19
CA LEU A 162 17.51 3.99 -8.18
C LEU A 162 18.51 4.84 -7.39
N GLU A 163 18.06 6.02 -6.99
CA GLU A 163 18.82 6.88 -6.09
C GLU A 163 19.03 6.19 -4.73
N LYS A 164 20.04 6.63 -3.98
CA LYS A 164 20.41 6.00 -2.69
C LYS A 164 19.21 5.86 -1.75
N ARG A 165 18.42 6.92 -1.59
CA ARG A 165 17.24 6.93 -0.71
C ARG A 165 16.13 5.98 -1.18
N GLN A 166 15.93 5.91 -2.50
CA GLN A 166 14.95 5.02 -3.13
C GLN A 166 15.35 3.54 -2.96
N ARG A 167 16.64 3.23 -3.11
CA ARG A 167 17.18 1.90 -2.80
C ARG A 167 16.96 1.52 -1.34
N GLU A 168 17.32 2.40 -0.41
CA GLU A 168 17.11 2.18 1.03
C GLU A 168 15.63 1.89 1.36
N TYR A 169 14.69 2.56 0.68
CA TYR A 169 13.27 2.28 0.83
C TYR A 169 12.88 0.89 0.32
N VAL A 170 13.29 0.53 -0.90
CA VAL A 170 12.97 -0.77 -1.51
C VAL A 170 13.61 -1.91 -0.73
N GLU A 171 14.90 -1.82 -0.39
CA GLU A 171 15.62 -2.86 0.37
C GLU A 171 15.12 -2.97 1.82
N GLY A 172 14.58 -1.88 2.37
CA GLY A 172 14.12 -1.84 3.75
C GLY A 172 12.79 -2.53 4.01
N LEU A 173 11.96 -2.71 2.99
CA LEU A 173 10.64 -3.32 3.10
C LEU A 173 10.70 -4.86 2.90
N PRO A 174 9.98 -5.64 3.71
CA PRO A 174 9.93 -7.10 3.58
C PRO A 174 8.91 -7.51 2.51
N TRP A 175 9.18 -7.19 1.26
CA TRP A 175 8.31 -7.52 0.13
C TRP A 175 7.97 -9.02 0.11
N GLU A 176 6.71 -9.33 -0.15
CA GLU A 176 6.26 -10.71 -0.31
C GLU A 176 6.88 -11.34 -1.55
N ARG A 177 6.94 -12.68 -1.59
CA ARG A 177 7.51 -13.41 -2.75
C ARG A 177 6.59 -13.39 -3.99
N ASP A 178 5.48 -12.69 -3.89
CA ASP A 178 4.47 -12.48 -4.91
C ASP A 178 4.33 -10.98 -5.23
N ARG A 179 3.64 -10.68 -6.34
CA ARG A 179 3.35 -9.30 -6.77
C ARG A 179 2.49 -8.61 -5.72
N VAL A 180 2.93 -7.44 -5.26
CA VAL A 180 2.13 -6.54 -4.42
C VAL A 180 1.81 -5.26 -5.18
N TYR A 181 0.90 -4.46 -4.68
CA TYR A 181 0.51 -3.18 -5.25
C TYR A 181 0.71 -2.08 -4.22
N HIS A 182 1.50 -1.07 -4.56
CA HIS A 182 1.76 0.07 -3.69
C HIS A 182 1.01 1.30 -4.20
N ARG A 183 0.49 2.15 -3.30
CA ARG A 183 -0.05 3.46 -3.71
C ARG A 183 0.98 4.30 -4.42
N LEU A 184 0.56 5.11 -5.38
CA LEU A 184 1.41 6.07 -6.07
C LEU A 184 1.70 7.30 -5.19
N THR A 185 2.36 7.08 -4.05
CA THR A 185 2.93 8.15 -3.22
C THR A 185 4.04 8.88 -3.98
N SER A 186 4.48 10.05 -3.52
CA SER A 186 5.59 10.77 -4.17
C SER A 186 6.83 9.88 -4.33
N GLY A 187 7.24 9.20 -3.25
CA GLY A 187 8.39 8.31 -3.27
C GLY A 187 8.22 7.10 -4.20
N MET A 188 7.06 6.43 -4.16
CA MET A 188 6.82 5.28 -5.05
C MET A 188 6.72 5.70 -6.52
N THR A 189 6.14 6.87 -6.79
CA THR A 189 6.07 7.43 -8.15
C THR A 189 7.46 7.70 -8.70
N GLU A 190 8.37 8.29 -7.91
CA GLU A 190 9.74 8.51 -8.32
C GLU A 190 10.49 7.20 -8.60
N ILE A 191 10.31 6.18 -7.74
CA ILE A 191 10.89 4.84 -7.94
C ILE A 191 10.43 4.24 -9.27
N VAL A 192 9.12 4.22 -9.52
CA VAL A 192 8.56 3.64 -10.75
C VAL A 192 9.02 4.40 -11.98
N LEU A 193 9.04 5.74 -11.95
CA LEU A 193 9.53 6.54 -13.06
C LEU A 193 11.03 6.36 -13.31
N GLY A 194 11.84 6.18 -12.25
CA GLY A 194 13.26 5.83 -12.35
C GLY A 194 13.46 4.50 -13.07
N LEU A 195 12.76 3.45 -12.61
CA LEU A 195 12.82 2.12 -13.21
C LEU A 195 12.28 2.10 -14.65
N TYR A 196 11.24 2.87 -14.95
CA TYR A 196 10.69 2.99 -16.30
C TYR A 196 11.68 3.63 -17.27
N ARG A 197 12.33 4.73 -16.86
CA ARG A 197 13.37 5.39 -17.68
C ARG A 197 14.57 4.48 -17.94
N ALA A 198 14.89 3.58 -17.00
CA ALA A 198 15.92 2.57 -17.16
C ALA A 198 15.46 1.34 -17.98
N GLY A 199 14.20 1.27 -18.42
CA GLY A 199 13.64 0.12 -19.15
C GLY A 199 13.43 -1.14 -18.29
N MET A 200 13.43 -0.99 -16.96
CA MET A 200 13.38 -2.09 -16.00
C MET A 200 12.00 -2.29 -15.35
N TYR A 201 11.17 -1.25 -15.36
CA TYR A 201 9.79 -1.35 -14.88
C TYR A 201 8.94 -2.13 -15.87
N ARG A 202 8.36 -3.25 -15.41
CA ARG A 202 7.35 -4.04 -16.14
C ARG A 202 6.24 -4.35 -15.17
N GLY A 203 5.06 -3.77 -15.36
CA GLY A 203 4.03 -3.88 -14.35
C GLY A 203 2.72 -3.20 -14.71
N ILE A 204 1.85 -3.13 -13.72
CA ILE A 204 0.47 -2.70 -13.88
C ILE A 204 0.23 -1.46 -13.02
N CYS A 205 -0.38 -0.43 -13.62
CA CYS A 205 -0.92 0.72 -12.92
C CYS A 205 -2.44 0.58 -12.84
N CYS A 206 -3.03 0.79 -11.67
CA CYS A 206 -4.47 0.66 -11.44
C CYS A 206 -5.03 1.95 -10.83
N PHE A 207 -6.14 2.45 -11.39
CA PHE A 207 -6.78 3.69 -11.00
C PHE A 207 -8.24 3.43 -10.61
N LEU A 208 -8.48 3.35 -9.31
CA LEU A 208 -9.71 2.80 -8.74
C LEU A 208 -10.93 3.71 -8.87
N LYS A 209 -10.78 5.03 -8.98
CA LYS A 209 -11.94 5.94 -9.10
C LYS A 209 -12.48 5.97 -10.53
N THR A 210 -11.57 5.89 -11.50
CA THR A 210 -11.86 5.89 -12.94
C THR A 210 -12.14 4.49 -13.48
N GLY A 211 -11.67 3.45 -12.77
CA GLY A 211 -11.80 2.06 -13.20
C GLY A 211 -10.88 1.71 -14.37
N GLU A 212 -9.71 2.33 -14.44
CA GLU A 212 -8.76 2.16 -15.53
C GLU A 212 -7.50 1.47 -15.04
N TRP A 213 -6.93 0.62 -15.88
CA TRP A 213 -5.62 0.03 -15.64
C TRP A 213 -4.77 0.08 -16.89
N MET A 214 -3.45 0.01 -16.72
CA MET A 214 -2.49 0.01 -17.81
C MET A 214 -1.34 -0.95 -17.50
N GLU A 215 -0.95 -1.75 -18.48
CA GLU A 215 0.30 -2.50 -18.46
C GLU A 215 1.42 -1.66 -19.08
N VAL A 216 2.62 -1.76 -18.49
CA VAL A 216 3.83 -1.00 -18.83
C VAL A 216 4.97 -1.96 -19.12
#